data_AF-A0A176RZB7-F1
#
_entry.id   AF-A0A176RZB7-F1
#
_cell.length_a   1.000
_cell.length_b   1.000
_cell.length_c   1.000
_cell.angle_alpha   90.00
_cell.angle_beta   90.00
_cell.angle_gamma   90.00
#
_symmetry.space_group_name_H-M   'P 1'
#
loop_
_entity.id
_entity.type
_entity.pdbx_description
1 polymer ?
#
loop_
_entity_poly.entity_id
_entity_poly.type
_entity_poly.pdbx_seq_one_letter_code
_entity_poly.pdbx_strand_id
1 'polypeptide(L)'
;TRGNNVSAQEDTDANNNDGLRPDGGSDLIFDFAWDPALQPWEATNQEAAIVNLFYWNNVIHDVFYHYGFDEASGNFQENNYGNGGSGGDSVQADAQDGGGINNANFATPPDGQNPRMQMFLWNYTSPQRDGDFENTIIIHEYGHGISNRLVGGPSNVNCLGNDEQMGEGWSDWLALVLTALESEHGASARGIGAYVLGQAPDGLGIRPARYST
;
A
#
# COMPACT_ATOMS: atom_id res chain seq x y z
N THR A 1 -12.76 8.77 -1.60
CA THR A 1 -11.86 7.59 -1.69
C THR A 1 -12.38 6.39 -0.87
N ARG A 2 -13.53 5.82 -1.23
CA ARG A 2 -14.09 4.63 -0.55
C ARG A 2 -14.84 3.78 -1.57
N GLY A 3 -14.61 2.47 -1.56
CA GLY A 3 -15.21 1.53 -2.51
C GLY A 3 -15.22 0.10 -1.97
N ASN A 4 -15.42 -0.86 -2.87
CA ASN A 4 -15.52 -2.28 -2.51
C ASN A 4 -14.19 -2.85 -2.00
N ASN A 5 -13.06 -2.38 -2.54
CA ASN A 5 -11.76 -3.01 -2.31
C ASN A 5 -10.98 -2.34 -1.17
N VAL A 6 -11.21 -1.04 -0.99
CA VAL A 6 -10.46 -0.19 -0.06
C VAL A 6 -11.28 1.00 0.42
N SER A 7 -11.01 1.39 1.65
CA SER A 7 -11.50 2.59 2.30
C SER A 7 -10.29 3.42 2.74
N ALA A 8 -9.87 4.38 1.91
CA ALA A 8 -8.69 5.21 2.19
C ALA A 8 -9.05 6.56 2.83
N GLN A 9 -8.35 6.92 3.89
CA GLN A 9 -8.55 8.15 4.68
C GLN A 9 -7.23 8.65 5.28
N GLU A 10 -7.21 9.87 5.75
CA GLU A 10 -6.16 10.37 6.65
C GLU A 10 -6.33 9.80 8.07
N ASP A 11 -5.23 9.62 8.80
CA ASP A 11 -5.23 9.22 10.23
C ASP A 11 -4.06 9.85 11.02
N THR A 12 -3.79 11.15 10.84
CA THR A 12 -2.67 11.85 11.49
C THR A 12 -2.77 11.86 13.02
N ASP A 13 -3.96 11.66 13.59
CA ASP A 13 -4.16 11.54 15.04
C ASP A 13 -4.15 10.08 15.57
N ALA A 14 -3.93 9.10 14.68
CA ALA A 14 -3.79 7.66 14.97
C ALA A 14 -5.02 7.06 15.69
N ASN A 15 -6.21 7.57 15.38
CA ASN A 15 -7.45 7.14 16.01
C ASN A 15 -8.18 6.05 15.19
N ASN A 16 -7.69 5.75 13.98
CA ASN A 16 -8.21 4.78 13.00
C ASN A 16 -9.64 5.08 12.47
N ASN A 17 -10.17 6.29 12.63
CA ASN A 17 -11.57 6.61 12.35
C ASN A 17 -11.77 8.07 11.90
N ASP A 18 -12.81 8.30 11.09
CA ASP A 18 -13.37 9.63 10.81
C ASP A 18 -12.39 10.69 10.24
N GLY A 19 -11.25 10.27 9.71
CA GLY A 19 -10.28 11.17 9.08
C GLY A 19 -10.71 11.69 7.72
N LEU A 20 -9.94 12.66 7.20
CA LEU A 20 -10.22 13.29 5.91
C LEU A 20 -10.30 12.26 4.78
N ARG A 21 -11.29 12.42 3.90
CA ARG A 21 -11.41 11.67 2.64
C ARG A 21 -11.63 12.64 1.49
N PRO A 22 -10.78 12.65 0.46
CA PRO A 22 -10.99 13.49 -0.71
C PRO A 22 -12.32 13.17 -1.38
N ASP A 23 -13.03 14.22 -1.77
CA ASP A 23 -14.31 14.20 -2.48
C ASP A 23 -14.13 14.83 -3.87
N GLY A 24 -14.33 14.02 -4.92
CA GLY A 24 -14.24 14.49 -6.31
C GLY A 24 -15.50 15.20 -6.81
N GLY A 25 -16.45 15.49 -5.93
CA GLY A 25 -17.73 16.11 -6.25
C GLY A 25 -18.62 15.23 -7.13
N SER A 26 -19.66 15.83 -7.72
CA SER A 26 -20.60 15.11 -8.60
C SER A 26 -19.96 14.51 -9.85
N ASP A 27 -18.84 15.09 -10.29
CA ASP A 27 -18.17 14.73 -11.52
C ASP A 27 -17.09 13.66 -11.29
N LEU A 28 -16.86 13.28 -10.03
CA LEU A 28 -15.87 12.28 -9.61
C LEU A 28 -14.45 12.60 -10.09
N ILE A 29 -14.06 13.87 -10.04
CA ILE A 29 -12.74 14.34 -10.45
C ILE A 29 -11.82 14.34 -9.23
N PHE A 30 -10.89 13.38 -9.17
CA PHE A 30 -9.89 13.27 -8.12
C PHE A 30 -8.52 13.76 -8.61
N ASP A 31 -8.48 15.02 -9.05
CA ASP A 31 -7.27 15.70 -9.53
C ASP A 31 -6.86 16.78 -8.53
N PHE A 32 -6.03 16.39 -7.56
CA PHE A 32 -5.55 17.26 -6.50
C PHE A 32 -4.09 17.64 -6.76
N ALA A 33 -3.77 18.90 -6.49
CA ALA A 33 -2.42 19.41 -6.70
C ALA A 33 -1.41 18.70 -5.79
N TRP A 34 -0.15 18.64 -6.23
CA TRP A 34 0.96 18.16 -5.42
C TRP A 34 2.12 19.14 -5.54
N ASP A 35 2.65 19.58 -4.39
CA ASP A 35 3.78 20.49 -4.30
C ASP A 35 4.87 19.91 -3.38
N PRO A 36 5.98 19.38 -3.94
CA PRO A 36 7.08 18.82 -3.16
C PRO A 36 7.88 19.87 -2.37
N ALA A 37 7.62 21.16 -2.54
CA ALA A 37 8.21 22.22 -1.73
C ALA A 37 7.46 22.47 -0.41
N LEU A 38 6.23 21.95 -0.28
CA LEU A 38 5.42 22.02 0.94
C LEU A 38 5.63 20.79 1.83
N GLN A 39 5.29 20.91 3.11
CA GLN A 39 5.23 19.74 3.99
C GLN A 39 4.09 18.80 3.57
N PRO A 40 4.22 17.49 3.84
CA PRO A 40 3.24 16.51 3.37
C PRO A 40 1.85 16.67 4.03
N TRP A 41 1.78 17.16 5.27
CA TRP A 41 0.53 17.44 5.99
C TRP A 41 -0.17 18.74 5.56
N GLU A 42 0.40 19.49 4.61
CA GLU A 42 -0.32 20.63 4.04
C GLU A 42 -1.47 20.12 3.18
N ALA A 43 -2.64 20.77 3.27
CA ALA A 43 -3.86 20.33 2.60
C ALA A 43 -3.67 20.04 1.10
N THR A 44 -2.83 20.84 0.42
CA THR A 44 -2.42 20.61 -0.97
C THR A 44 -1.95 19.17 -1.19
N ASN A 45 -1.03 18.67 -0.36
CA ASN A 45 -0.42 17.35 -0.56
C ASN A 45 -1.25 16.21 0.05
N GLN A 46 -1.98 16.48 1.13
CA GLN A 46 -2.72 15.46 1.88
C GLN A 46 -3.83 14.81 1.04
N GLU A 47 -4.60 15.58 0.27
CA GLU A 47 -5.65 15.00 -0.59
C GLU A 47 -5.05 14.15 -1.72
N ALA A 48 -3.95 14.61 -2.33
CA ALA A 48 -3.24 13.87 -3.37
C ALA A 48 -2.66 12.55 -2.83
N ALA A 49 -2.15 12.54 -1.60
CA ALA A 49 -1.63 11.34 -0.93
C ALA A 49 -2.73 10.28 -0.75
N ILE A 50 -3.88 10.67 -0.17
CA ILE A 50 -5.01 9.75 0.06
C ILE A 50 -5.56 9.20 -1.27
N VAL A 51 -5.60 10.02 -2.33
CA VAL A 51 -6.01 9.56 -3.67
C VAL A 51 -4.99 8.58 -4.25
N ASN A 52 -3.68 8.81 -4.12
CA ASN A 52 -2.67 7.86 -4.60
C ASN A 52 -2.74 6.53 -3.85
N LEU A 53 -2.91 6.57 -2.52
CA LEU A 53 -3.12 5.37 -1.69
C LEU A 53 -4.35 4.58 -2.12
N PHE A 54 -5.47 5.28 -2.35
CA PHE A 54 -6.70 4.69 -2.86
C PHE A 54 -6.50 4.07 -4.25
N TYR A 55 -5.85 4.78 -5.16
CA TYR A 55 -5.58 4.33 -6.51
C TYR A 55 -4.76 3.03 -6.51
N TRP A 56 -3.63 3.00 -5.80
CA TRP A 56 -2.76 1.84 -5.80
C TRP A 56 -3.37 0.62 -5.13
N ASN A 57 -4.11 0.78 -4.03
CA ASN A 57 -4.84 -0.33 -3.42
C ASN A 57 -5.83 -0.99 -4.41
N ASN A 58 -6.52 -0.18 -5.23
CA ASN A 58 -7.41 -0.71 -6.28
C ASN A 58 -6.65 -1.35 -7.45
N VAL A 59 -5.55 -0.73 -7.91
CA VAL A 59 -4.72 -1.32 -9.00
C VAL A 59 -4.16 -2.67 -8.58
N ILE A 60 -3.60 -2.77 -7.37
CA ILE A 60 -3.04 -4.02 -6.84
C ILE A 60 -4.15 -5.07 -6.74
N HIS A 61 -5.30 -4.72 -6.15
CA HIS A 61 -6.48 -5.60 -6.09
C HIS A 61 -6.82 -6.17 -7.48
N ASP A 62 -7.05 -5.31 -8.46
CA ASP A 62 -7.53 -5.72 -9.79
C ASP A 62 -6.50 -6.58 -10.53
N VAL A 63 -5.21 -6.24 -10.42
CA VAL A 63 -4.14 -7.05 -11.02
C VAL A 63 -4.11 -8.44 -10.40
N PHE A 64 -4.11 -8.56 -9.07
CA PHE A 64 -4.03 -9.89 -8.44
C PHE A 64 -5.33 -10.68 -8.53
N TYR A 65 -6.48 -10.03 -8.66
CA TYR A 65 -7.73 -10.68 -9.00
C TYR A 65 -7.57 -11.49 -10.29
N HIS A 66 -6.96 -10.91 -11.33
CA HIS A 66 -6.67 -11.62 -12.58
C HIS A 66 -5.65 -12.76 -12.44
N TYR A 67 -4.83 -12.74 -11.40
CA TYR A 67 -3.90 -13.82 -11.07
C TYR A 67 -4.45 -14.81 -10.03
N GLY A 68 -5.73 -14.73 -9.70
CA GLY A 68 -6.43 -15.71 -8.85
C GLY A 68 -6.45 -15.38 -7.36
N PHE A 69 -6.06 -14.17 -6.96
CA PHE A 69 -6.42 -13.64 -5.63
C PHE A 69 -7.84 -13.08 -5.68
N ASP A 70 -8.80 -14.00 -5.81
CA ASP A 70 -10.24 -13.75 -5.90
C ASP A 70 -10.94 -13.92 -4.54
N GLU A 71 -12.26 -13.77 -4.51
CA GLU A 71 -13.04 -13.86 -3.27
C GLU A 71 -12.88 -15.23 -2.58
N ALA A 72 -12.90 -16.34 -3.34
CA ALA A 72 -12.77 -17.67 -2.76
C ALA A 72 -11.38 -17.93 -2.17
N SER A 73 -10.36 -17.25 -2.70
CA SER A 73 -8.99 -17.28 -2.17
C SER A 73 -8.77 -16.36 -0.95
N GLY A 74 -9.78 -15.58 -0.57
CA GLY A 74 -9.76 -14.63 0.54
C GLY A 74 -9.07 -13.31 0.20
N ASN A 75 -9.45 -12.71 -0.93
CA ASN A 75 -9.08 -11.35 -1.26
C ASN A 75 -9.78 -10.32 -0.36
N PHE A 76 -9.57 -9.03 -0.63
CA PHE A 76 -10.07 -7.95 0.22
C PHE A 76 -11.24 -7.23 -0.45
N GLN A 77 -12.47 -7.58 -0.07
CA GLN A 77 -13.68 -7.03 -0.65
C GLN A 77 -14.79 -6.85 0.40
N GLU A 78 -15.45 -5.70 0.38
CA GLU A 78 -16.63 -5.47 1.21
C GLU A 78 -17.79 -6.36 0.77
N ASN A 79 -17.99 -6.50 -0.54
CA ASN A 79 -19.00 -7.36 -1.13
C ASN A 79 -18.36 -8.34 -2.13
N ASN A 80 -18.65 -9.63 -1.94
CA ASN A 80 -18.15 -10.73 -2.77
C ASN A 80 -19.13 -11.14 -3.87
N TYR A 81 -20.30 -10.50 -3.96
CA TYR A 81 -21.31 -10.76 -5.00
C TYR A 81 -21.76 -12.23 -5.12
N GLY A 82 -21.56 -13.04 -4.08
CA GLY A 82 -21.88 -14.47 -4.06
C GLY A 82 -20.79 -15.37 -4.65
N ASN A 83 -19.58 -14.86 -4.92
CA ASN A 83 -18.47 -15.58 -5.54
C ASN A 83 -17.68 -16.50 -4.59
N GLY A 84 -18.05 -16.54 -3.30
CA GLY A 84 -17.34 -17.30 -2.27
C GLY A 84 -16.60 -16.41 -1.29
N GLY A 85 -15.74 -17.01 -0.47
CA GLY A 85 -15.00 -16.32 0.58
C GLY A 85 -15.89 -15.69 1.66
N SER A 86 -15.26 -14.90 2.51
CA SER A 86 -15.93 -14.10 3.54
C SER A 86 -15.68 -12.63 3.26
N GLY A 87 -16.69 -11.92 2.72
CA GLY A 87 -16.58 -10.49 2.47
C GLY A 87 -16.71 -9.64 3.74
N GLY A 88 -16.81 -8.34 3.56
CA GLY A 88 -16.80 -7.36 4.65
C GLY A 88 -15.38 -7.01 5.10
N ASP A 89 -14.40 -7.18 4.20
CA ASP A 89 -12.99 -7.12 4.52
C ASP A 89 -12.17 -6.29 3.53
N SER A 90 -12.78 -5.24 2.99
CA SER A 90 -12.05 -4.18 2.27
C SER A 90 -10.88 -3.64 3.10
N VAL A 91 -9.80 -3.22 2.42
CA VAL A 91 -8.62 -2.66 3.10
C VAL A 91 -8.98 -1.33 3.76
N GLN A 92 -8.70 -1.19 5.06
CA GLN A 92 -8.64 0.11 5.72
C GLN A 92 -7.25 0.70 5.45
N ALA A 93 -7.18 1.79 4.67
CA ALA A 93 -5.91 2.36 4.24
C ALA A 93 -5.76 3.76 4.84
N ASP A 94 -4.88 3.88 5.82
CA ASP A 94 -4.67 5.08 6.61
C ASP A 94 -3.42 5.81 6.11
N ALA A 95 -3.66 6.96 5.47
CA ALA A 95 -2.64 7.86 4.95
C ALA A 95 -2.13 8.76 6.06
N GLN A 96 -0.83 9.06 6.03
CA GLN A 96 -0.15 9.92 7.01
C GLN A 96 -0.45 9.54 8.47
N ASP A 97 -0.54 8.25 8.76
CA ASP A 97 -0.94 7.72 10.05
C ASP A 97 0.01 8.19 11.16
N GLY A 98 -0.54 8.77 12.23
CA GLY A 98 0.21 9.36 13.34
C GLY A 98 0.84 8.35 14.31
N GLY A 99 0.57 7.05 14.12
CA GLY A 99 1.07 5.96 14.96
C GLY A 99 2.54 5.63 14.73
N GLY A 100 3.16 6.18 13.68
CA GLY A 100 4.55 5.91 13.33
C GLY A 100 5.20 6.98 12.47
N ILE A 101 6.49 6.77 12.19
CA ILE A 101 7.29 7.55 11.23
C ILE A 101 8.38 6.65 10.66
N ASN A 102 8.85 6.95 9.45
CA ASN A 102 9.93 6.23 8.77
C ASN A 102 9.65 4.72 8.60
N ASN A 103 8.39 4.37 8.39
CA ASN A 103 7.97 2.98 8.18
C ASN A 103 6.61 2.94 7.46
N ALA A 104 6.07 1.73 7.31
CA ALA A 104 4.66 1.45 7.08
C ALA A 104 4.34 0.09 7.72
N ASN A 105 3.08 -0.33 7.72
CA ASN A 105 2.73 -1.71 8.05
C ASN A 105 1.36 -2.14 7.47
N PHE A 106 1.17 -3.45 7.38
CA PHE A 106 -0.09 -4.07 6.98
C PHE A 106 -0.53 -5.19 7.93
N ALA A 107 -1.58 -4.94 8.70
CA ALA A 107 -2.21 -5.97 9.54
C ALA A 107 -3.15 -6.83 8.70
N THR A 108 -2.89 -8.13 8.63
CA THR A 108 -3.72 -9.09 7.87
C THR A 108 -4.48 -10.03 8.81
N PRO A 109 -5.72 -9.71 9.21
CA PRO A 109 -6.55 -10.67 9.93
C PRO A 109 -7.08 -11.75 8.96
N PRO A 110 -7.62 -12.87 9.49
CA PRO A 110 -8.32 -13.87 8.68
C PRO A 110 -9.43 -13.27 7.81
N ASP A 111 -9.73 -13.95 6.70
CA ASP A 111 -10.80 -13.63 5.75
C ASP A 111 -12.12 -13.25 6.43
N GLY A 112 -12.77 -12.19 5.91
CA GLY A 112 -13.97 -11.60 6.51
C GLY A 112 -13.73 -10.57 7.63
N GLN A 113 -12.48 -10.16 7.84
CA GLN A 113 -12.12 -9.03 8.70
C GLN A 113 -11.26 -8.05 7.93
N ASN A 114 -11.57 -6.75 8.02
CA ASN A 114 -10.82 -5.72 7.31
C ASN A 114 -9.34 -5.74 7.71
N PRO A 115 -8.41 -5.92 6.76
CA PRO A 115 -7.01 -5.63 7.00
C PRO A 115 -6.80 -4.12 7.10
N ARG A 116 -5.68 -3.72 7.70
CA ARG A 116 -5.33 -2.31 7.86
C ARG A 116 -3.93 -2.04 7.34
N MET A 117 -3.82 -1.11 6.40
CA MET A 117 -2.57 -0.56 5.89
C MET A 117 -2.35 0.81 6.52
N GLN A 118 -1.23 0.99 7.21
CA GLN A 118 -0.86 2.25 7.85
C GLN A 118 0.39 2.80 7.17
N MET A 119 0.23 3.94 6.50
CA MET A 119 1.31 4.62 5.77
C MET A 119 1.81 5.80 6.59
N PHE A 120 3.13 5.89 6.80
CA PHE A 120 3.71 6.94 7.64
C PHE A 120 4.49 7.98 6.85
N LEU A 121 4.66 9.15 7.47
CA LEU A 121 5.58 10.17 7.01
C LEU A 121 7.04 9.75 7.24
N TRP A 122 7.97 10.37 6.50
CA TRP A 122 9.41 10.08 6.56
C TRP A 122 10.24 11.37 6.72
N ASN A 123 11.12 11.40 7.73
CA ASN A 123 11.85 12.60 8.15
C ASN A 123 13.34 12.63 7.74
N TYR A 124 13.73 11.85 6.74
CA TYR A 124 15.10 11.87 6.19
C TYR A 124 15.39 13.04 5.25
N THR A 125 14.37 13.85 4.92
CA THR A 125 14.47 15.00 4.01
C THR A 125 13.74 16.22 4.57
N SER A 126 13.96 17.39 3.97
CA SER A 126 13.27 18.63 4.29
C SER A 126 12.81 19.32 2.99
N PRO A 127 11.49 19.49 2.74
CA PRO A 127 10.36 18.99 3.54
C PRO A 127 10.37 17.48 3.76
N GLN A 128 9.60 16.99 4.74
CA GLN A 128 9.43 15.55 4.94
C GLN A 128 8.81 14.90 3.70
N ARG A 129 9.03 13.60 3.50
CA ARG A 129 8.40 12.86 2.39
C ARG A 129 7.29 11.98 2.92
N ASP A 130 6.24 11.87 2.12
CA ASP A 130 5.09 11.04 2.41
C ASP A 130 5.31 9.61 1.89
N GLY A 131 5.09 8.61 2.73
CA GLY A 131 5.07 7.21 2.30
C GLY A 131 3.97 6.93 1.28
N ASP A 132 2.89 7.71 1.32
CA ASP A 132 1.75 7.60 0.40
C ASP A 132 2.08 8.00 -1.05
N PHE A 133 3.26 8.58 -1.32
CA PHE A 133 3.77 8.81 -2.69
C PHE A 133 4.87 7.83 -3.11
N GLU A 134 5.25 6.89 -2.26
CA GLU A 134 6.23 5.84 -2.57
C GLU A 134 5.51 4.52 -2.84
N ASN A 135 5.15 4.31 -4.10
CA ASN A 135 4.35 3.15 -4.51
C ASN A 135 5.04 1.82 -4.19
N THR A 136 6.37 1.76 -4.12
CA THR A 136 7.05 0.52 -3.72
C THR A 136 6.73 0.11 -2.29
N ILE A 137 6.46 1.05 -1.39
CA ILE A 137 6.03 0.76 -0.01
C ILE A 137 4.55 0.34 0.01
N ILE A 138 3.65 1.06 -0.67
CA ILE A 138 2.21 0.69 -0.73
C ILE A 138 2.03 -0.75 -1.23
N ILE A 139 2.74 -1.11 -2.31
CA ILE A 139 2.66 -2.45 -2.89
C ILE A 139 3.29 -3.49 -1.95
N HIS A 140 4.40 -3.15 -1.29
CA HIS A 140 5.03 -4.01 -0.30
C HIS A 140 4.05 -4.37 0.82
N GLU A 141 3.39 -3.36 1.40
CA GLU A 141 2.42 -3.55 2.47
C GLU A 141 1.24 -4.42 2.01
N TYR A 142 0.69 -4.16 0.82
CA TYR A 142 -0.38 -5.01 0.26
C TYR A 142 0.10 -6.45 0.02
N GLY A 143 1.38 -6.63 -0.33
CA GLY A 143 2.03 -7.93 -0.50
C GLY A 143 2.02 -8.78 0.78
N HIS A 144 2.10 -8.16 1.96
CA HIS A 144 1.87 -8.87 3.21
C HIS A 144 0.44 -9.40 3.30
N GLY A 145 -0.55 -8.60 2.88
CA GLY A 145 -1.94 -9.02 2.80
C GLY A 145 -2.14 -10.26 1.93
N ILE A 146 -1.66 -10.20 0.68
CA ILE A 146 -1.77 -11.30 -0.28
C ILE A 146 -1.12 -12.57 0.27
N SER A 147 0.13 -12.46 0.72
CA SER A 147 0.91 -13.63 1.17
C SER A 147 0.33 -14.26 2.43
N ASN A 148 -0.11 -13.46 3.41
CA ASN A 148 -0.72 -13.99 4.64
C ASN A 148 -2.10 -14.63 4.40
N ARG A 149 -2.91 -14.13 3.45
CA ARG A 149 -4.20 -14.77 3.10
C ARG A 149 -4.02 -16.07 2.32
N LEU A 150 -3.02 -16.14 1.44
CA LEU A 150 -2.80 -17.32 0.60
C LEU A 150 -2.05 -18.44 1.34
N VAL A 151 -1.02 -18.12 2.12
CA VAL A 151 -0.16 -19.14 2.75
C VAL A 151 -0.88 -19.73 3.97
N GLY A 152 -1.20 -21.03 3.89
CA GLY A 152 -1.97 -21.71 4.94
C GLY A 152 -3.49 -21.60 4.78
N GLY A 153 -3.94 -20.84 3.77
CA GLY A 153 -5.34 -20.61 3.42
C GLY A 153 -5.96 -19.41 4.15
N PRO A 154 -7.06 -18.86 3.61
CA PRO A 154 -7.60 -17.53 3.97
C PRO A 154 -8.02 -17.38 5.44
N SER A 155 -8.30 -18.49 6.13
CA SER A 155 -8.65 -18.50 7.55
C SER A 155 -7.45 -18.58 8.52
N ASN A 156 -6.22 -18.77 8.02
CA ASN A 156 -5.02 -18.98 8.83
C ASN A 156 -3.85 -18.10 8.39
N VAL A 157 -3.76 -16.91 9.01
CA VAL A 157 -2.77 -15.87 8.70
C VAL A 157 -1.47 -15.95 9.51
N ASN A 158 -1.27 -17.02 10.29
CA ASN A 158 -0.10 -17.15 11.19
C ASN A 158 1.05 -17.97 10.57
N CYS A 159 1.03 -18.20 9.26
CA CYS A 159 1.95 -19.11 8.59
C CYS A 159 3.29 -18.48 8.18
N LEU A 160 3.44 -17.15 8.28
CA LEU A 160 4.63 -16.41 7.82
C LEU A 160 5.48 -15.78 8.94
N GLY A 161 5.21 -16.11 10.20
CA GLY A 161 6.00 -15.63 11.35
C GLY A 161 7.30 -16.40 11.63
N ASN A 162 7.96 -16.94 10.60
CA ASN A 162 9.19 -17.74 10.72
C ASN A 162 10.46 -16.94 10.43
N ASP A 163 11.63 -17.49 10.73
CA ASP A 163 12.92 -16.82 10.59
C ASP A 163 13.29 -16.52 9.12
N GLU A 164 12.73 -17.26 8.16
CA GLU A 164 13.00 -17.08 6.74
C GLU A 164 12.37 -15.80 6.17
N GLN A 165 11.32 -15.26 6.81
CA GLN A 165 10.72 -13.96 6.47
C GLN A 165 10.37 -13.81 4.98
N MET A 166 9.93 -14.89 4.31
CA MET A 166 9.62 -14.87 2.87
C MET A 166 8.55 -13.84 2.51
N GLY A 167 7.67 -13.47 3.45
CA GLY A 167 6.70 -12.39 3.29
C GLY A 167 7.34 -11.08 2.85
N GLU A 168 8.44 -10.65 3.48
CA GLU A 168 9.20 -9.45 3.11
C GLU A 168 9.72 -9.53 1.66
N GLY A 169 10.27 -10.68 1.28
CA GLY A 169 10.85 -10.90 -0.04
C GLY A 169 9.81 -10.91 -1.15
N TRP A 170 8.65 -11.55 -0.92
CA TRP A 170 7.55 -11.53 -1.88
C TRP A 170 6.97 -10.13 -2.03
N SER A 171 6.76 -9.41 -0.92
CA SER A 171 6.29 -8.03 -0.92
C SER A 171 7.19 -7.10 -1.74
N ASP A 172 8.51 -7.18 -1.55
CA ASP A 172 9.48 -6.44 -2.38
C ASP A 172 9.40 -6.87 -3.85
N TRP A 173 9.33 -8.17 -4.12
CA TRP A 173 9.24 -8.67 -5.49
C TRP A 173 7.98 -8.17 -6.20
N LEU A 174 6.82 -8.14 -5.52
CA LEU A 174 5.59 -7.58 -6.08
C LEU A 174 5.73 -6.08 -6.38
N ALA A 175 6.36 -5.32 -5.48
CA ALA A 175 6.64 -3.91 -5.69
C ALA A 175 7.49 -3.67 -6.94
N LEU A 176 8.55 -4.47 -7.14
CA LEU A 176 9.41 -4.39 -8.33
C LEU A 176 8.64 -4.72 -9.62
N VAL A 177 7.82 -5.77 -9.61
CA VAL A 177 7.06 -6.21 -10.79
C VAL A 177 6.02 -5.18 -11.20
N LEU A 178 5.25 -4.65 -10.25
CA LEU A 178 4.17 -3.72 -10.53
C LEU A 178 4.63 -2.29 -10.87
N THR A 179 5.88 -1.97 -10.56
CA THR A 179 6.49 -0.66 -10.87
C THR A 179 7.61 -0.77 -11.91
N ALA A 180 7.71 -1.89 -12.62
CA ALA A 180 8.67 -2.06 -13.70
C ALA A 180 8.33 -1.14 -14.88
N LEU A 181 9.34 -0.47 -15.43
CA LEU A 181 9.19 0.36 -16.63
C LEU A 181 9.65 -0.41 -17.87
N GLU A 182 9.09 -0.07 -19.04
CA GLU A 182 9.44 -0.71 -20.32
C GLU A 182 10.95 -0.63 -20.66
N SER A 183 11.62 0.43 -20.20
CA SER A 183 13.06 0.63 -20.41
C SER A 183 13.95 -0.20 -19.48
N GLU A 184 13.39 -0.81 -18.43
CA GLU A 184 14.14 -1.57 -17.43
C GLU A 184 14.32 -3.03 -17.88
N HIS A 185 15.38 -3.67 -17.41
CA HIS A 185 15.76 -5.04 -17.73
C HIS A 185 16.47 -5.68 -16.53
N GLY A 186 16.79 -6.97 -16.56
CA GLY A 186 17.29 -7.71 -15.38
C GLY A 186 18.50 -7.08 -14.66
N ALA A 187 19.40 -6.43 -15.41
CA ALA A 187 20.57 -5.73 -14.86
C ALA A 187 20.28 -4.30 -14.36
N SER A 188 19.05 -3.81 -14.54
CA SER A 188 18.61 -2.52 -14.01
C SER A 188 18.43 -2.64 -12.51
N ALA A 189 19.31 -1.98 -11.75
CA ALA A 189 19.31 -2.07 -10.30
C ALA A 189 18.17 -1.24 -9.67
N ARG A 190 17.36 -1.87 -8.82
CA ARG A 190 16.20 -1.26 -8.18
C ARG A 190 16.28 -1.33 -6.66
N GLY A 191 16.02 -0.22 -5.98
CA GLY A 191 15.81 -0.15 -4.53
C GLY A 191 14.32 -0.14 -4.15
N ILE A 192 14.06 -0.24 -2.85
CA ILE A 192 12.72 -0.07 -2.23
C ILE A 192 12.75 1.17 -1.35
N GLY A 193 11.76 2.03 -1.45
CA GLY A 193 11.67 3.25 -0.64
C GLY A 193 12.69 4.34 -1.01
N ALA A 194 13.13 4.41 -2.27
CA ALA A 194 14.14 5.38 -2.69
C ALA A 194 13.64 6.82 -2.56
N TYR A 195 12.36 7.09 -2.86
CA TYR A 195 11.75 8.41 -2.71
C TYR A 195 11.81 8.84 -1.26
N VAL A 196 11.25 8.09 -0.32
CA VAL A 196 11.18 8.55 1.09
C VAL A 196 12.54 8.83 1.73
N LEU A 197 13.61 8.24 1.20
CA LEU A 197 15.00 8.45 1.65
C LEU A 197 15.73 9.61 0.97
N GLY A 198 15.11 10.37 0.08
CA GLY A 198 15.81 11.44 -0.64
C GLY A 198 16.71 10.98 -1.77
N GLN A 199 16.59 9.72 -2.20
CA GLN A 199 17.48 9.12 -3.19
C GLN A 199 16.93 9.28 -4.61
N ALA A 200 17.80 9.09 -5.61
CA ALA A 200 17.38 8.94 -7.01
C ALA A 200 16.58 7.64 -7.19
N PRO A 201 15.78 7.49 -8.27
CA PRO A 201 14.98 6.27 -8.50
C PRO A 201 15.78 4.97 -8.52
N ASP A 202 17.06 5.00 -8.90
CA ASP A 202 18.00 3.87 -8.89
C ASP A 202 18.84 3.77 -7.59
N GLY A 203 18.44 4.50 -6.57
CA GLY A 203 19.05 4.53 -5.24
C GLY A 203 19.06 3.17 -4.55
N LEU A 204 19.82 3.06 -3.46
CA LEU A 204 19.92 1.83 -2.68
C LEU A 204 18.57 1.43 -2.06
N GLY A 205 17.78 2.40 -1.63
CA GLY A 205 16.59 2.17 -0.82
C GLY A 205 16.94 1.73 0.60
N ILE A 206 16.00 1.04 1.25
CA ILE A 206 16.12 0.56 2.64
C ILE A 206 16.81 -0.81 2.78
N ARG A 207 17.00 -1.53 1.66
CA ARG A 207 17.54 -2.90 1.69
C ARG A 207 19.08 -2.90 1.61
N PRO A 208 19.77 -3.97 2.05
CA PRO A 208 21.23 -4.03 2.07
C PRO A 208 21.89 -3.96 0.69
N ALA A 209 21.14 -4.28 -0.36
CA ALA A 209 21.56 -4.21 -1.75
C ALA A 209 20.36 -3.90 -2.65
N ARG A 210 20.64 -3.36 -3.84
CA ARG A 210 19.64 -3.21 -4.90
C ARG A 210 19.34 -4.57 -5.53
N TYR A 211 18.10 -4.78 -5.95
CA TYR A 211 17.69 -5.94 -6.73
C TYR A 211 18.19 -5.81 -8.17
N SER A 212 18.94 -6.82 -8.65
CA SER A 212 19.49 -6.92 -10.01
C SER A 212 19.96 -8.37 -10.24
N THR A 213 19.97 -8.82 -11.50
CA THR A 213 20.61 -10.08 -11.94
C THR A 213 22.12 -9.94 -12.10
#